data_AF-A0A960YQN4-F1
#
_entry.id   AF-A0A960YQN4-F1
#
_cell.length_a   1.000
_cell.length_b   1.000
_cell.length_c   1.000
_cell.angle_alpha   90.00
_cell.angle_beta   90.00
_cell.angle_gamma   90.00
#
_symmetry.space_group_name_H-M   'P 1'
#
loop_
_entity.id
_entity.type
_entity.pdbx_description
1 polymer ?
#
loop_
_entity_poly.entity_id
_entity_poly.type
_entity_poly.pdbx_seq_one_letter_code
_entity_poly.pdbx_strand_id
1 'polypeptide(L)'
;MQGTIGCESELGEGSTFWFRVPATQVKTGHPMVEAQSAAGSGIQRVGLALAPDEASMMLEQQLRVDGLDIVRLDPHYPGFDASHIDLLIAERPPDPLPDSVPVILWCMEGSPEGKNHDALIVPPVTRAELAMKMQRALGAQQERTNG
;
A
#
# COMPACT_ATOMS: atom_id res chain seq x y z
N MET A 1 -9.09 16.94 8.20
CA MET A 1 -9.25 16.42 9.58
C MET A 1 -9.73 17.57 10.46
N GLN A 2 -10.98 17.51 10.94
CA GLN A 2 -11.63 18.54 11.79
C GLN A 2 -12.21 17.87 13.05
N GLY A 3 -11.35 17.31 13.89
CA GLY A 3 -11.74 16.82 15.21
C GLY A 3 -11.50 17.89 16.26
N THR A 4 -12.35 17.97 17.29
CA THR A 4 -12.17 18.88 18.42
C THR A 4 -11.82 18.07 19.67
N ILE A 5 -10.78 18.51 20.38
CA ILE A 5 -10.37 17.96 21.67
C ILE A 5 -10.80 18.96 22.74
N GLY A 6 -11.43 18.47 23.81
CA GLY A 6 -11.86 19.26 24.95
C GLY A 6 -11.43 18.64 26.27
N CYS A 7 -11.30 19.48 27.29
CA CYS A 7 -11.02 19.07 28.67
C CYS A 7 -12.00 19.83 29.58
N GLU A 8 -12.69 19.09 30.44
CA GLU A 8 -13.49 19.64 31.53
C GLU A 8 -12.86 19.21 32.85
N SER A 9 -12.50 20.18 33.68
CA SER A 9 -11.84 19.96 34.97
C SER A 9 -12.62 20.68 36.06
N GLU A 10 -12.85 19.98 37.17
CA GLU A 10 -13.43 20.55 38.38
C GLU A 10 -12.45 20.36 39.55
N LEU A 11 -12.26 21.42 40.33
CA LEU A 11 -11.23 21.47 41.37
C LEU A 11 -11.59 20.51 42.52
N GLY A 12 -10.88 19.39 42.60
CA GLY A 12 -11.08 18.36 43.62
C GLY A 12 -11.81 17.10 43.12
N GLU A 13 -12.40 17.13 41.93
CA GLU A 13 -13.22 16.05 41.35
C GLU A 13 -12.53 15.36 40.15
N GLY A 14 -11.37 15.85 39.72
CA GLY A 14 -10.58 15.28 38.63
C GLY A 14 -10.78 16.00 37.30
N SER A 15 -10.34 15.39 36.20
CA SER A 15 -10.39 15.98 34.86
C SER A 15 -10.89 14.96 33.85
N THR A 16 -11.90 15.34 33.07
CA THR A 16 -12.47 14.53 32.01
C THR A 16 -11.99 15.07 30.66
N PHE A 17 -11.26 14.23 29.94
CA PHE A 17 -10.84 14.50 28.57
C PHE A 17 -11.80 13.83 27.60
N TRP A 18 -12.24 14.58 26.59
CA TRP A 18 -13.08 14.02 25.55
C TRP A 18 -12.61 14.43 24.16
N PHE A 19 -12.77 13.50 23.23
CA PHE A 19 -12.48 13.69 21.81
C PHE A 19 -13.78 13.54 21.03
N ARG A 20 -14.06 14.51 20.15
CA ARG A 20 -15.21 14.44 19.25
C ARG A 20 -14.68 14.19 17.85
N VAL A 21 -14.89 12.97 17.37
CA VAL A 21 -14.55 12.55 16.00
C VAL A 21 -15.85 12.45 15.21
N PRO A 22 -15.93 12.98 13.97
CA PRO A 22 -17.12 12.78 13.13
C PRO A 22 -17.32 11.28 12.87
N ALA A 23 -18.42 10.74 13.41
CA ALA A 23 -18.84 9.36 13.23
C ALA A 23 -19.42 9.16 11.83
N THR A 24 -18.57 9.20 10.80
CA THR A 24 -18.99 8.81 9.46
C THR A 24 -18.87 7.29 9.36
N GLN A 25 -19.94 6.58 9.71
CA GLN A 25 -20.13 5.22 9.26
C GLN A 25 -20.33 5.24 7.74
N VAL A 26 -19.34 4.78 6.99
CA VAL A 26 -19.54 4.46 5.57
C VAL A 26 -20.36 3.18 5.52
N LYS A 27 -21.68 3.34 5.41
CA LYS A 27 -22.59 2.28 4.98
C LYS A 27 -22.18 1.84 3.58
N THR A 28 -22.02 0.53 3.46
CA THR A 28 -22.01 -0.21 2.20
C THR A 28 -23.11 0.27 1.27
N GLY A 29 -22.68 0.60 0.06
CA GLY A 29 -23.56 0.97 -1.04
C GLY A 29 -22.67 1.68 -2.02
N HIS A 30 -22.07 0.92 -2.94
CA HIS A 30 -21.26 1.41 -4.05
C HIS A 30 -21.77 2.78 -4.52
N PRO A 31 -20.96 3.83 -4.37
CA PRO A 31 -20.94 4.87 -5.37
C PRO A 31 -19.59 4.73 -6.07
N MET A 32 -19.66 4.80 -7.38
CA MET A 32 -18.55 5.24 -8.21
C MET A 32 -18.05 6.56 -7.59
N VAL A 33 -17.04 6.52 -6.73
CA VAL A 33 -16.43 7.71 -6.14
C VAL A 33 -15.02 7.74 -6.65
N GLU A 34 -14.80 8.71 -7.53
CA GLU A 34 -13.51 9.34 -7.82
C GLU A 34 -12.51 9.14 -6.68
N ALA A 35 -11.63 8.15 -6.87
CA ALA A 35 -10.41 7.97 -6.11
C ALA A 35 -9.44 9.10 -6.47
N GLN A 36 -9.78 10.33 -6.10
CA GLN A 36 -8.86 11.46 -6.10
C GLN A 36 -7.92 11.35 -4.89
N SER A 37 -7.06 10.32 -4.88
CA SER A 37 -5.75 10.32 -4.21
C SER A 37 -4.80 9.23 -4.75
N ALA A 38 -4.96 8.83 -6.02
CA ALA A 38 -3.92 8.17 -6.84
C ALA A 38 -3.69 8.90 -8.17
N ALA A 39 -4.06 10.19 -8.25
CA ALA A 39 -4.13 10.99 -9.49
C ALA A 39 -2.76 11.32 -10.13
N GLY A 40 -1.67 10.64 -9.74
CA GLY A 40 -0.35 10.85 -10.35
C GLY A 40 0.38 9.58 -10.78
N SER A 41 -0.06 8.37 -10.40
CA SER A 41 0.68 7.13 -10.68
C SER A 41 -0.04 6.15 -11.62
N GLY A 42 -1.36 6.27 -11.80
CA GLY A 42 -2.14 5.36 -12.65
C GLY A 42 -2.34 3.95 -12.08
N ILE A 43 -1.83 3.67 -10.88
CA ILE A 43 -1.98 2.38 -10.19
C ILE A 43 -3.35 2.34 -9.53
N GLN A 44 -4.17 1.34 -9.89
CA GLN A 44 -5.43 1.07 -9.23
C GLN A 44 -5.39 -0.25 -8.46
N ARG A 45 -4.64 -1.24 -8.95
CA ARG A 45 -4.60 -2.58 -8.36
C ARG A 45 -3.18 -3.03 -8.03
N VAL A 46 -2.98 -3.40 -6.77
CA VAL A 46 -1.69 -3.86 -6.23
C VAL A 46 -1.78 -5.33 -5.84
N GLY A 47 -0.87 -6.14 -6.37
CA GLY A 47 -0.64 -7.52 -5.95
C GLY A 47 0.28 -7.55 -4.73
N LEU A 48 -0.12 -8.25 -3.66
CA LEU A 48 0.71 -8.51 -2.49
C LEU A 48 1.07 -9.99 -2.40
N ALA A 49 2.35 -10.32 -2.57
CA ALA A 49 2.91 -11.66 -2.37
C ALA A 49 3.88 -11.66 -1.19
N LEU A 50 3.33 -11.40 0.00
CA LEU A 50 4.03 -11.27 1.27
C LEU A 50 3.50 -12.31 2.25
N ALA A 51 4.35 -12.79 3.17
CA ALA A 51 3.87 -13.54 4.32
C ALA A 51 2.89 -12.69 5.15
N PRO A 52 1.82 -13.27 5.73
CA PRO A 52 0.86 -12.53 6.54
C PRO A 52 1.43 -12.24 7.94
N ASP A 53 2.31 -11.25 8.00
CA ASP A 53 2.89 -10.68 9.23
C ASP A 53 2.24 -9.32 9.57
N GLU A 54 2.60 -8.74 10.72
CA GLU A 54 2.08 -7.44 11.16
C GLU A 54 2.43 -6.31 10.19
N ALA A 55 3.65 -6.33 9.63
CA ALA A 55 4.10 -5.26 8.75
C ALA A 55 3.39 -5.31 7.38
N SER A 56 3.16 -6.50 6.80
CA SER A 56 2.35 -6.63 5.58
C SER A 56 0.88 -6.26 5.81
N MET A 57 0.31 -6.53 6.99
CA MET A 57 -1.04 -6.09 7.34
C MET A 57 -1.14 -4.57 7.42
N MET A 58 -0.14 -3.90 8.02
CA MET A 58 -0.09 -2.44 8.06
C MET A 58 0.06 -1.84 6.66
N LEU A 59 0.92 -2.42 5.82
CA LEU A 59 1.07 -2.02 4.42
C LEU A 59 -0.25 -2.16 3.65
N GLU A 60 -0.92 -3.30 3.79
CA GLU A 60 -2.20 -3.56 3.15
C GLU A 60 -3.25 -2.52 3.56
N GLN A 61 -3.35 -2.21 4.86
CA GLN A 61 -4.27 -1.17 5.31
C GLN A 61 -3.92 0.21 4.73
N GLN A 62 -2.64 0.54 4.67
CA GLN A 62 -2.18 1.82 4.13
C GLN A 62 -2.54 1.97 2.65
N LEU A 63 -2.31 0.94 1.85
CA LEU A 63 -2.68 0.90 0.44
C LEU A 63 -4.21 0.99 0.24
N ARG A 64 -5.02 0.32 1.10
CA ARG A 64 -6.49 0.45 1.05
C ARG A 64 -6.96 1.85 1.40
N VAL A 65 -6.33 2.50 2.38
CA VAL A 65 -6.64 3.89 2.75
C VAL A 65 -6.31 4.84 1.59
N ASP A 66 -5.32 4.51 0.77
CA ASP A 66 -5.00 5.23 -0.48
C ASP A 66 -6.00 4.95 -1.62
N GLY A 67 -7.00 4.10 -1.40
CA GLY A 67 -8.03 3.76 -2.38
C GLY A 67 -7.58 2.74 -3.42
N LEU A 68 -6.49 2.02 -3.15
CA LEU A 68 -5.97 0.97 -4.05
C LEU A 68 -6.69 -0.35 -3.79
N ASP A 69 -7.02 -1.05 -4.87
CA ASP A 69 -7.52 -2.41 -4.83
C ASP A 69 -6.36 -3.37 -4.56
N ILE A 70 -6.51 -4.26 -3.59
CA ILE A 70 -5.42 -5.14 -3.15
C ILE A 70 -5.78 -6.58 -3.37
N VAL A 71 -4.93 -7.26 -4.13
CA VAL A 71 -5.04 -8.69 -4.41
C VAL A 71 -3.90 -9.40 -3.71
N ARG A 72 -4.21 -10.21 -2.70
CA ARG A 72 -3.21 -11.12 -2.11
C ARG A 72 -2.95 -12.26 -3.09
N LEU A 73 -1.71 -12.38 -3.51
CA LEU A 73 -1.22 -13.39 -4.43
C LEU A 73 -0.34 -14.34 -3.63
N ASP A 74 -0.64 -15.64 -3.68
CA ASP A 74 0.26 -16.62 -3.07
C ASP A 74 1.40 -16.90 -4.07
N PRO A 75 2.67 -16.61 -3.72
CA PRO A 75 3.80 -16.83 -4.62
C PRO A 75 4.04 -18.30 -4.94
N HIS A 76 3.43 -19.24 -4.21
CA HIS A 76 3.51 -20.67 -4.48
C HIS A 76 2.31 -21.18 -5.31
N TYR A 77 1.38 -20.30 -5.70
CA TYR A 77 0.23 -20.71 -6.49
C TYR A 77 0.59 -20.88 -7.97
N PRO A 78 0.38 -22.08 -8.57
CA PRO A 78 0.68 -22.37 -9.98
C PRO A 78 -0.39 -21.80 -10.92
N GLY A 79 -0.67 -20.50 -10.79
CA GLY A 79 -1.68 -19.75 -11.52
C GLY A 79 -1.58 -18.25 -11.25
N PHE A 80 -0.37 -17.76 -10.95
CA PHE A 80 -0.10 -16.34 -10.72
C PHE A 80 -0.51 -15.53 -11.95
N ASP A 81 -1.67 -14.87 -11.85
CA ASP A 81 -2.18 -14.00 -12.90
C ASP A 81 -1.93 -12.54 -12.52
N ALA A 82 -0.82 -12.01 -13.00
CA ALA A 82 -0.47 -10.60 -12.89
C ALA A 82 -1.01 -9.76 -14.07
N SER A 83 -1.82 -10.33 -14.97
CA SER A 83 -2.39 -9.60 -16.11
C SER A 83 -3.35 -8.48 -15.68
N HIS A 84 -3.84 -8.56 -14.44
CA HIS A 84 -4.81 -7.64 -13.89
C HIS A 84 -4.24 -6.70 -12.82
N ILE A 85 -2.95 -6.79 -12.48
CA ILE A 85 -2.33 -5.93 -11.47
C ILE A 85 -1.46 -4.85 -12.13
N ASP A 86 -1.47 -3.66 -11.55
CA ASP A 86 -0.66 -2.53 -12.02
C ASP A 86 0.70 -2.46 -11.31
N LEU A 87 0.83 -3.15 -10.17
CA LEU A 87 2.03 -3.18 -9.34
C LEU A 87 2.08 -4.48 -8.54
N LEU A 88 3.25 -5.10 -8.44
CA LEU A 88 3.49 -6.23 -7.56
C LEU A 88 4.41 -5.83 -6.40
N ILE A 89 4.00 -6.12 -5.16
CA ILE A 89 4.87 -6.06 -3.98
C ILE A 89 5.07 -7.47 -3.46
N ALA A 90 6.30 -7.98 -3.49
CA ALA A 90 6.61 -9.36 -3.14
C ALA A 90 7.90 -9.48 -2.33
N GLU A 91 7.96 -10.45 -1.41
CA GLU A 91 9.21 -10.83 -0.72
C GLU A 91 10.11 -11.68 -1.61
N ARG A 92 9.48 -12.61 -2.31
CA ARG A 92 10.09 -13.45 -3.33
C ARG A 92 9.20 -13.35 -4.56
N PRO A 93 9.50 -12.43 -5.48
CA PRO A 93 8.73 -12.34 -6.70
C PRO A 93 8.88 -13.65 -7.47
N PRO A 94 7.80 -14.16 -8.10
CA PRO A 94 7.87 -15.40 -8.88
C PRO A 94 8.88 -15.26 -10.03
N ASP A 95 9.42 -16.37 -10.53
CA ASP A 95 10.23 -16.39 -11.75
C ASP A 95 9.60 -17.40 -12.71
N PRO A 96 9.15 -17.01 -13.92
CA PRO A 96 9.31 -15.69 -14.55
C PRO A 96 8.22 -14.66 -14.15
N LEU A 97 8.59 -13.37 -14.12
CA LEU A 97 7.65 -12.25 -14.00
C LEU A 97 7.27 -11.71 -15.38
N PRO A 98 6.05 -11.20 -15.56
CA PRO A 98 5.72 -10.43 -16.75
C PRO A 98 6.52 -9.12 -16.78
N ASP A 99 7.23 -8.86 -17.88
CA ASP A 99 8.03 -7.65 -18.10
C ASP A 99 7.24 -6.34 -18.00
N SER A 100 5.91 -6.42 -18.13
CA SER A 100 5.01 -5.27 -18.11
C SER A 100 4.65 -4.78 -16.71
N VAL A 101 4.92 -5.56 -15.65
CA VAL A 101 4.46 -5.21 -14.30
C VAL A 101 5.63 -4.70 -13.46
N PRO A 102 5.54 -3.48 -12.88
CA PRO A 102 6.56 -2.98 -11.97
C PRO A 102 6.56 -3.82 -10.69
N VAL A 103 7.77 -4.20 -10.27
CA VAL A 103 7.98 -5.08 -9.10
C VAL A 103 8.68 -4.31 -8.00
N ILE A 104 8.02 -4.21 -6.86
CA ILE A 104 8.61 -3.73 -5.62
C ILE A 104 8.95 -4.92 -4.75
N LEU A 105 10.20 -5.01 -4.38
CA LEU A 105 10.68 -6.01 -3.46
C LEU A 105 10.45 -5.55 -2.02
N TRP A 106 9.79 -6.39 -1.23
CA TRP A 106 9.64 -6.21 0.21
C TRP A 106 10.74 -7.01 0.92
N CYS A 107 11.61 -6.35 1.66
CA CYS A 107 12.69 -7.04 2.35
C CYS A 107 12.88 -6.56 3.78
N MET A 108 12.76 -7.49 4.74
CA MET A 108 12.98 -7.23 6.16
C MET A 108 14.47 -7.06 6.51
N GLU A 109 15.38 -7.75 5.81
CA GLU A 109 16.80 -7.88 6.20
C GLU A 109 17.77 -7.11 5.30
N GLY A 110 17.27 -6.29 4.36
CA GLY A 110 18.08 -5.51 3.43
C GLY A 110 18.27 -6.16 2.06
N SER A 111 18.71 -5.36 1.08
CA SER A 111 18.66 -5.68 -0.36
C SER A 111 19.20 -7.10 -0.68
N PRO A 112 18.36 -8.05 -1.09
CA PRO A 112 18.81 -9.33 -1.59
C PRO A 112 19.54 -9.11 -2.92
N GLU A 113 20.59 -9.88 -3.15
CA GLU A 113 21.35 -9.87 -4.40
C GLU A 113 20.50 -10.49 -5.53
N GLY A 114 19.60 -9.71 -6.13
CA GLY A 114 18.73 -10.16 -7.20
C GLY A 114 18.22 -9.00 -8.06
N LYS A 115 18.40 -9.10 -9.39
CA LYS A 115 18.11 -8.03 -10.36
C LYS A 115 16.65 -7.93 -10.81
N ASN A 116 15.74 -8.70 -10.23
CA ASN A 116 14.34 -8.80 -10.70
C ASN A 116 13.39 -7.86 -9.92
N HIS A 117 13.82 -6.64 -9.60
CA HIS A 117 12.97 -5.64 -8.95
C HIS A 117 13.30 -4.22 -9.40
N ASP A 118 12.28 -3.37 -9.46
CA ASP A 118 12.39 -1.95 -9.83
C ASP A 118 12.60 -1.03 -8.63
N ALA A 119 12.03 -1.42 -7.50
CA ALA A 119 12.16 -0.70 -6.24
C ALA A 119 12.26 -1.66 -5.06
N LEU A 120 12.85 -1.17 -3.97
CA LEU A 120 13.00 -1.89 -2.71
C LEU A 120 12.31 -1.11 -1.60
N ILE A 121 11.47 -1.81 -0.84
CA ILE A 121 10.88 -1.35 0.42
C ILE A 121 11.45 -2.18 1.56
N VAL A 122 11.98 -1.48 2.56
CA VAL A 122 12.43 -2.06 3.82
C VAL A 122 11.52 -1.48 4.91
N PRO A 123 10.70 -2.29 5.59
CA PRO A 123 9.86 -1.80 6.67
C PRO A 123 10.70 -1.44 7.93
N PRO A 124 10.20 -0.52 8.77
CA PRO A 124 8.94 0.22 8.65
C PRO A 124 9.03 1.30 7.57
N VAL A 125 8.03 1.37 6.69
CA VAL A 125 7.96 2.35 5.60
C VAL A 125 6.87 3.37 5.87
N THR A 126 7.15 4.66 5.64
CA THR A 126 6.12 5.70 5.75
C THR A 126 5.29 5.80 4.47
N ARG A 127 4.10 6.43 4.56
CA ARG A 127 3.23 6.65 3.39
C ARG A 127 3.93 7.37 2.24
N ALA A 128 4.72 8.39 2.60
CA ALA A 128 5.47 9.20 1.64
C ALA A 128 6.56 8.37 0.94
N GLU A 129 7.28 7.52 1.69
CA GLU A 129 8.28 6.63 1.11
C GLU A 129 7.66 5.58 0.20
N LEU A 130 6.56 4.96 0.63
CA LEU A 130 5.81 4.01 -0.20
C LEU A 130 5.40 4.64 -1.53
N ALA A 131 4.79 5.83 -1.51
CA ALA A 131 4.39 6.55 -2.72
C ALA A 131 5.59 6.86 -3.64
N MET A 132 6.71 7.32 -3.08
CA MET A 132 7.93 7.56 -3.86
C MET A 132 8.49 6.28 -4.50
N LYS A 133 8.47 5.16 -3.77
CA LYS A 133 8.94 3.86 -4.27
C LYS A 133 8.05 3.32 -5.38
N MET A 134 6.72 3.48 -5.25
CA MET A 134 5.76 3.11 -6.30
C MET A 134 5.98 3.94 -7.57
N GLN A 135 6.15 5.26 -7.45
CA GLN A 135 6.43 6.12 -8.61
C GLN A 135 7.76 5.76 -9.29
N ARG A 136 8.79 5.45 -8.49
CA ARG A 136 10.08 5.01 -9.02
C ARG A 136 9.97 3.69 -9.78
N ALA A 137 9.18 2.74 -9.26
CA ALA A 137 8.99 1.44 -9.90
C ALA A 137 8.29 1.58 -11.27
N LEU A 138 7.26 2.42 -11.35
CA LEU A 138 6.60 2.77 -12.61
C LEU A 138 7.55 3.43 -13.61
N GLY A 139 8.36 4.40 -13.15
CA GLY A 139 9.33 5.08 -14.01
C GLY A 139 10.33 4.11 -14.64
N ALA A 140 10.89 3.21 -13.83
CA ALA A 140 11.83 2.20 -14.31
C ALA A 140 11.19 1.22 -15.31
N GLN A 141 9.92 0.86 -15.13
CA GLN A 141 9.17 0.02 -16.07
C GLN A 141 8.89 0.74 -17.40
N GLN A 142 8.57 2.03 -17.37
CA GLN A 142 8.40 2.84 -18.59
C GLN A 142 9.72 2.97 -19.38
N GLU A 143 10.86 3.11 -18.69
CA GLU A 143 12.18 3.13 -19.32
C GLU A 143 12.49 1.79 -20.00
N ARG A 144 12.13 0.65 -19.38
CA ARG A 144 12.30 -0.69 -19.98
C ARG A 144 11.39 -0.95 -21.18
N THR A 145 10.22 -0.33 -21.22
CA THR A 145 9.22 -0.56 -22.30
C THR A 145 9.47 0.32 -23.52
N ASN A 146 10.11 1.48 -23.34
CA ASN A 146 10.40 2.45 -24.41
C ASN A 146 11.83 2.34 -24.98
N GLY A 147 12.69 1.48 -24.42
CA GLY A 147 14.07 1.24 -24.88
C GLY A 147 14.17 -0.03 -25.72
#